data_AF-A0A8E6B8U9-F1
#
_entry.id   AF-A0A8E6B8U9-F1
#
_cell.length_a   1.000
_cell.length_b   1.000
_cell.length_c   1.000
_cell.angle_alpha   90.00
_cell.angle_beta   90.00
_cell.angle_gamma   90.00
#
_symmetry.space_group_name_H-M   'P 1'
#
loop_
_entity.id
_entity.type
_entity.pdbx_description
1 polymer ?
#
loop_
_entity_poly.entity_id
_entity_poly.type
_entity_poly.pdbx_seq_one_letter_code
_entity_poly.pdbx_strand_id
1 'polypeptide(L)'
;MNSSSLAPVQYWLLIADLPTGPFTVEQVHAEISAGRVHGDTRASLVGGQEWQPLRQFPGFGTLEEKPLPKPPTLLQNSPAPLVPYPKNATSGSPTLPTSPPAPDRLSLAIFLGMALGTLGILGWLGYQVNEWLRPYTPMEVCQKLQEAKTPIEAKNYTTPRMQTWIEQLYKEQTPEDPNDQFEFTRETDGPQPGIKMVGFRGSTWFSEVGQRKKMEGYFRLILSSGWKIDDMVFTGVEGMALEKPVSIVELFQSEAARNAASKFKSTNQGTLPPAPRRGLAGAYDSIQNQLGWGRFFVLLLVAGGILGLWEKIKK
;
A
#
# COMPACT_ATOMS: atom_id res chain seq x y z
N MET A 1 -27.57 40.83 9.79
CA MET A 1 -28.12 39.46 9.88
C MET A 1 -26.95 38.52 9.58
N ASN A 2 -26.37 37.91 10.63
CA ASN A 2 -25.23 37.01 10.47
C ASN A 2 -25.76 35.66 9.99
N SER A 3 -25.52 35.34 8.73
CA SER A 3 -25.65 33.98 8.22
C SER A 3 -24.57 33.14 8.88
N SER A 4 -24.86 32.58 10.05
CA SER A 4 -24.02 31.55 10.66
C SER A 4 -23.92 30.41 9.67
N SER A 5 -22.77 30.32 9.00
CA SER A 5 -22.43 29.24 8.08
C SER A 5 -22.43 27.93 8.86
N LEU A 6 -23.54 27.20 8.82
CA LEU A 6 -23.61 25.84 9.36
C LEU A 6 -22.56 25.01 8.61
N ALA A 7 -21.64 24.41 9.36
CA ALA A 7 -20.69 23.47 8.79
C ALA A 7 -21.46 22.35 8.06
N PRO A 8 -20.99 21.89 6.89
CA PRO A 8 -21.67 20.84 6.14
C PRO A 8 -21.76 19.58 7.00
N VAL A 9 -22.96 18.99 7.04
CA VAL A 9 -23.22 17.76 7.79
C VAL A 9 -22.47 16.60 7.13
N GLN A 10 -21.69 15.86 7.93
CA GLN A 10 -20.87 14.75 7.48
C GLN A 10 -21.19 13.47 8.26
N TYR A 11 -20.96 12.32 7.62
CA TYR A 11 -21.30 10.99 8.12
C TYR A 11 -20.13 10.01 7.98
N TRP A 12 -19.92 9.17 8.98
CA TRP A 12 -19.17 7.93 8.89
C TRP A 12 -20.10 6.80 8.43
N LEU A 13 -19.66 5.96 7.50
CA LEU A 13 -20.42 4.79 7.02
C LEU A 13 -19.71 3.49 7.42
N LEU A 14 -20.46 2.45 7.75
CA LEU A 14 -19.94 1.13 8.07
C LEU A 14 -19.99 0.24 6.81
N ILE A 15 -18.91 0.24 6.03
CA ILE A 15 -18.80 -0.53 4.79
C ILE A 15 -17.96 -1.77 5.07
N ALA A 16 -18.52 -2.96 4.86
CA ALA A 16 -17.89 -4.23 5.24
C ALA A 16 -17.40 -4.23 6.71
N ASP A 17 -18.26 -3.75 7.62
CA ASP A 17 -18.01 -3.62 9.06
C ASP A 17 -16.85 -2.68 9.46
N LEU A 18 -16.30 -1.91 8.52
CA LEU A 18 -15.24 -0.92 8.77
C LEU A 18 -15.79 0.52 8.69
N PRO A 19 -15.53 1.37 9.70
CA PRO A 19 -15.91 2.77 9.65
C PRO A 19 -15.08 3.51 8.59
N THR A 20 -15.75 4.01 7.56
CA THR A 20 -15.17 4.70 6.40
C THR A 20 -15.78 6.10 6.30
N GLY A 21 -14.99 7.14 6.00
CA GLY A 21 -15.45 8.53 5.93
C GLY A 21 -14.40 9.55 6.39
N PRO A 22 -14.82 10.79 6.75
CA PRO A 22 -16.19 11.30 6.74
C PRO A 22 -16.70 11.64 5.33
N PHE A 23 -17.99 11.38 5.08
CA PHE A 23 -18.67 11.62 3.81
C PHE A 23 -19.69 12.77 3.92
N THR A 24 -19.81 13.60 2.90
CA THR A 24 -20.91 14.56 2.77
C THR A 24 -22.19 13.88 2.27
N VAL A 25 -23.35 14.52 2.40
CA VAL A 25 -24.64 13.99 1.90
C VAL A 25 -24.54 13.62 0.42
N GLU A 26 -23.89 14.44 -0.41
CA GLU A 26 -23.72 14.19 -1.84
C GLU A 26 -22.86 12.94 -2.11
N GLN A 27 -21.79 12.75 -1.33
CA GLN A 27 -20.93 11.58 -1.45
C GLN A 27 -21.66 10.30 -1.04
N VAL A 28 -22.49 10.36 0.01
CA VAL A 28 -23.33 9.24 0.43
C VAL A 28 -24.32 8.86 -0.69
N HIS A 29 -24.95 9.84 -1.36
CA HIS A 29 -25.80 9.56 -2.53
C HIS A 29 -25.03 8.94 -3.70
N ALA A 30 -23.78 9.33 -3.93
CA ALA A 30 -22.94 8.72 -4.94
C ALA A 30 -22.63 7.25 -4.61
N GLU A 31 -22.35 6.93 -3.34
CA GLU A 31 -22.13 5.56 -2.86
C GLU A 31 -23.40 4.68 -2.97
N ILE A 32 -24.57 5.25 -2.67
CA ILE A 32 -25.88 4.59 -2.88
C ILE A 32 -26.10 4.31 -4.36
N SER A 33 -25.84 5.30 -5.22
CA SER A 33 -26.00 5.17 -6.68
C SER A 33 -25.05 4.14 -7.28
N ALA A 34 -23.86 3.97 -6.68
CA ALA A 34 -22.90 2.93 -7.04
C ALA A 34 -23.28 1.53 -6.52
N GLY A 35 -24.33 1.40 -5.69
CA GLY A 35 -24.75 0.15 -5.08
C GLY A 35 -23.79 -0.39 -4.01
N ARG A 36 -22.88 0.45 -3.51
CA ARG A 36 -21.90 0.07 -2.47
C ARG A 36 -22.48 0.18 -1.05
N VAL A 37 -23.48 1.03 -0.87
CA VAL A 37 -24.23 1.19 0.38
C VAL A 37 -25.73 1.17 0.10
N HIS A 38 -26.52 0.74 1.08
CA HIS A 38 -27.98 0.62 1.00
C HIS A 38 -28.63 1.27 2.23
N GLY A 39 -29.96 1.37 2.27
CA GLY A 39 -30.68 2.04 3.37
C GLY A 39 -30.45 1.43 4.76
N ASP A 40 -30.08 0.16 4.84
CA ASP A 40 -29.72 -0.52 6.10
C ASP A 40 -28.24 -0.40 6.47
N THR A 41 -27.39 0.16 5.61
CA THR A 41 -25.99 0.43 5.96
C THR A 41 -25.93 1.36 7.17
N ARG A 42 -25.16 0.98 8.20
CA ARG A 42 -25.04 1.78 9.42
C ARG A 42 -24.21 3.02 9.15
N ALA A 43 -24.67 4.16 9.64
CA ALA A 43 -23.99 5.43 9.56
C ALA A 43 -23.99 6.14 10.92
N SER A 44 -22.99 6.97 11.17
CA SER A 44 -22.90 7.84 12.35
C SER A 44 -22.55 9.26 11.92
N LEU A 45 -23.19 10.27 12.50
CA LEU A 45 -22.83 11.67 12.28
C LEU A 45 -21.40 11.92 12.80
N VAL A 46 -20.63 12.78 12.13
CA VAL A 46 -19.31 13.18 12.63
C VAL A 46 -19.47 13.86 14.00
N GLY A 47 -18.89 13.25 15.04
CA GLY A 47 -19.05 13.67 16.44
C GLY A 47 -20.17 12.96 17.21
N GLY A 48 -21.03 12.20 16.53
CA GLY A 48 -22.02 11.31 17.14
C GLY A 48 -21.40 9.98 17.60
N GLN A 49 -21.99 9.35 18.61
CA GLN A 49 -21.56 8.03 19.11
C GLN A 49 -22.45 6.88 18.65
N GLU A 50 -23.60 7.17 18.03
CA GLU A 50 -24.59 6.17 17.66
C GLU A 50 -24.51 5.82 16.18
N TRP A 51 -24.46 4.52 15.89
CA TRP A 51 -24.56 3.97 14.55
C TRP A 51 -26.00 3.58 14.25
N GLN A 52 -26.64 4.31 13.36
CA GLN A 52 -28.03 4.10 12.97
C GLN A 52 -28.12 3.76 11.47
N PRO A 53 -29.11 2.97 11.01
CA PRO A 53 -29.32 2.73 9.59
C PRO A 53 -29.47 4.03 8.79
N LEU A 54 -28.86 4.11 7.60
CA LEU A 54 -28.81 5.32 6.79
C LEU A 54 -30.20 5.91 6.49
N ARG A 55 -31.21 5.06 6.33
CA ARG A 55 -32.62 5.47 6.13
C ARG A 55 -33.23 6.27 7.27
N GLN A 56 -32.64 6.24 8.47
CA GLN A 56 -33.12 6.99 9.64
C GLN A 56 -32.65 8.45 9.64
N PHE A 57 -31.63 8.79 8.85
CA PHE A 57 -31.13 10.16 8.77
C PHE A 57 -31.95 11.01 7.77
N PRO A 58 -32.26 12.28 8.12
CA PRO A 58 -32.95 13.18 7.21
C PRO A 58 -32.11 13.43 5.97
N GLY A 59 -32.73 13.34 4.79
CA GLY A 59 -32.05 13.46 3.48
C GLY A 59 -31.95 12.14 2.70
N PHE A 60 -32.08 10.99 3.36
CA PHE A 60 -31.98 9.66 2.73
C PHE A 60 -33.32 8.89 2.67
N GLY A 61 -34.44 9.54 3.01
CA GLY A 61 -35.69 8.91 3.44
C GLY A 61 -36.54 8.16 2.41
N THR A 62 -36.11 7.99 1.14
CA THR A 62 -36.87 7.18 0.17
C THR A 62 -35.91 6.44 -0.76
N LEU A 63 -35.01 5.66 -0.18
CA LEU A 63 -34.24 4.69 -0.97
C LEU A 63 -35.19 3.56 -1.35
N GLU A 64 -35.78 3.69 -2.53
CA GLU A 64 -36.61 2.66 -3.14
C GLU A 64 -35.81 1.37 -3.14
N GLU A 65 -36.26 0.42 -2.31
CA GLU A 65 -35.59 -0.86 -2.10
C GLU A 65 -35.70 -1.63 -3.41
N LYS A 66 -34.68 -1.49 -4.26
CA LYS A 66 -34.57 -2.28 -5.49
C LYS A 66 -34.66 -3.74 -5.04
N PRO A 67 -35.70 -4.50 -5.43
CA PRO A 67 -35.94 -5.83 -4.90
C PRO A 67 -34.67 -6.65 -5.05
N LEU A 68 -34.09 -7.09 -3.93
CA LEU A 68 -32.93 -7.96 -3.97
C LEU A 68 -33.27 -9.16 -4.88
N PRO A 69 -32.38 -9.54 -5.81
CA PRO A 69 -32.57 -10.77 -6.55
C PRO A 69 -32.76 -11.88 -5.54
N LYS A 70 -33.93 -12.54 -5.62
CA LYS A 70 -34.36 -13.62 -4.74
C LYS A 70 -33.15 -14.55 -4.55
N PRO A 71 -32.64 -14.74 -3.31
CA PRO A 71 -31.47 -15.56 -3.12
C PRO A 71 -31.70 -16.92 -3.80
N PRO A 72 -30.70 -17.47 -4.51
CA PRO A 72 -30.82 -18.79 -5.08
C PRO A 72 -31.28 -19.71 -3.96
N THR A 73 -32.42 -20.36 -4.16
CA THR A 73 -32.97 -21.33 -3.23
C THR A 73 -31.94 -22.44 -3.11
N LEU A 74 -31.04 -22.30 -2.13
CA LEU A 74 -30.18 -23.39 -1.71
C LEU A 74 -31.14 -24.50 -1.32
N LEU A 75 -31.06 -25.60 -2.06
CA LEU A 75 -31.83 -26.81 -1.80
C LEU A 75 -31.68 -27.13 -0.32
N GLN A 76 -32.75 -26.83 0.41
CA GLN A 76 -32.92 -27.15 1.81
C GLN A 76 -32.99 -28.68 1.85
N ASN A 77 -31.83 -29.30 2.08
CA ASN A 77 -31.73 -30.72 2.36
C ASN A 77 -32.67 -31.02 3.53
N SER A 78 -33.82 -31.59 3.18
CA SER A 78 -34.77 -32.13 4.14
C SER A 78 -34.05 -33.17 5.01
N PRO A 79 -34.21 -33.12 6.34
CA PRO A 79 -33.82 -34.24 7.17
C PRO A 79 -34.67 -35.45 6.76
N ALA A 80 -33.99 -36.57 6.45
CA ALA A 80 -34.63 -37.81 6.06
C ALA A 80 -35.59 -38.32 7.17
N PRO A 81 -36.69 -39.00 6.80
CA PRO A 81 -37.64 -39.56 7.77
C PRO A 81 -36.99 -40.65 8.64
N LEU A 82 -37.29 -40.59 9.93
CA LEU A 82 -36.98 -41.64 10.91
C LEU A 82 -37.63 -42.95 10.47
N VAL A 83 -36.78 -43.94 10.13
CA VAL A 83 -37.23 -45.32 9.87
C VAL A 83 -37.55 -46.00 11.22
N PRO A 84 -38.69 -46.70 11.36
CA PRO A 84 -39.02 -47.44 12.57
C PRO A 84 -38.15 -48.70 12.69
N TYR A 85 -37.61 -48.92 13.89
CA TYR A 85 -36.95 -50.18 14.26
C TYR A 85 -37.96 -51.33 14.34
N PRO A 86 -37.75 -52.47 13.64
CA PRO A 86 -38.44 -53.70 13.96
C PRO A 86 -37.77 -54.38 15.17
N LYS A 87 -38.51 -54.44 16.28
CA LYS A 87 -38.35 -55.46 17.31
C LYS A 87 -38.74 -56.80 16.70
N ASN A 88 -37.81 -57.76 16.64
CA ASN A 88 -38.13 -59.16 16.90
C ASN A 88 -36.88 -59.91 17.34
N ALA A 89 -37.02 -60.54 18.51
CA ALA A 89 -36.07 -61.44 19.11
C ALA A 89 -36.05 -62.78 18.36
N THR A 90 -34.87 -63.35 18.16
CA THR A 90 -34.70 -64.80 18.03
C THR A 90 -33.34 -65.15 18.60
N SER A 91 -33.38 -65.90 19.69
CA SER A 91 -32.26 -66.45 20.43
C SER A 91 -31.49 -67.45 19.56
N GLY A 92 -30.22 -67.15 19.30
CA GLY A 92 -29.24 -68.08 18.74
C GLY A 92 -27.90 -67.85 19.44
N SER A 93 -27.48 -68.84 20.23
CA SER A 93 -26.20 -68.86 20.94
C SER A 93 -25.00 -69.00 19.99
N PRO A 94 -23.78 -68.65 20.45
CA PRO A 94 -22.86 -67.81 19.70
C PRO A 94 -21.77 -68.61 18.98
N THR A 95 -21.48 -68.25 17.74
CA THR A 95 -20.15 -68.50 17.17
C THR A 95 -19.43 -67.18 17.19
N LEU A 96 -18.48 -67.03 18.12
CA LEU A 96 -17.65 -65.84 18.29
C LEU A 96 -16.95 -65.55 16.95
N PRO A 97 -17.26 -64.45 16.23
CA PRO A 97 -16.41 -64.03 15.14
C PRO A 97 -15.09 -63.59 15.78
N THR A 98 -14.02 -64.29 15.43
CA THR A 98 -12.64 -63.97 15.78
C THR A 98 -12.43 -62.47 15.64
N SER A 99 -12.26 -61.81 16.80
CA SER A 99 -11.99 -60.37 16.88
C SER A 99 -10.86 -60.06 15.90
N PRO A 100 -11.04 -59.13 14.96
CA PRO A 100 -9.92 -58.66 14.16
C PRO A 100 -8.83 -58.20 15.13
N PRO A 101 -7.55 -58.55 14.87
CA PRO A 101 -6.46 -58.16 15.74
C PRO A 101 -6.52 -56.64 15.90
N ALA A 102 -6.51 -56.18 17.16
CA ALA A 102 -6.51 -54.76 17.46
C ALA A 102 -5.38 -54.11 16.65
N PRO A 103 -5.66 -53.04 15.87
CA PRO A 103 -4.61 -52.38 15.11
C PRO A 103 -3.52 -51.96 16.08
N ASP A 104 -2.29 -52.38 15.77
CA ASP A 104 -1.13 -52.05 16.57
C ASP A 104 -1.10 -50.54 16.78
N ARG A 105 -1.20 -50.10 18.04
CA ARG A 105 -1.33 -48.68 18.40
C ARG A 105 -0.16 -47.85 17.86
N LEU A 106 0.98 -48.50 17.62
CA LEU A 106 2.14 -47.91 16.99
C LEU A 106 1.87 -47.50 15.52
N SER A 107 1.16 -48.33 14.76
CA SER A 107 0.81 -48.04 13.35
C SER A 107 -0.14 -46.84 13.26
N LEU A 108 -1.16 -46.78 14.13
CA LEU A 108 -2.09 -45.64 14.17
C LEU A 108 -1.36 -44.32 14.48
N ALA A 109 -0.42 -44.34 15.43
CA ALA A 109 0.36 -43.15 15.80
C ALA A 109 1.24 -42.66 14.64
N ILE A 110 1.87 -43.57 13.89
CA ILE A 110 2.69 -43.22 12.72
C ILE A 110 1.82 -42.62 11.61
N PHE A 111 0.66 -43.21 11.31
CA PHE A 111 -0.26 -42.67 10.31
C PHE A 111 -0.77 -41.27 10.69
N LEU A 112 -1.11 -41.06 11.96
CA LEU A 112 -1.55 -39.75 12.45
C LEU A 112 -0.43 -38.71 12.37
N GLY A 113 0.80 -39.09 12.74
CA GLY A 113 1.99 -38.24 12.63
C GLY A 113 2.27 -37.83 11.18
N MET A 114 2.20 -38.77 10.23
CA MET A 114 2.38 -38.45 8.81
C MET A 114 1.25 -37.57 8.26
N ALA A 115 -0.01 -37.84 8.62
CA ALA A 115 -1.14 -37.03 8.18
C ALA A 115 -1.07 -35.58 8.69
N LEU A 116 -0.65 -35.37 9.94
CA LEU A 116 -0.44 -34.04 10.48
C LEU A 116 0.76 -33.34 9.82
N GLY A 117 1.85 -34.09 9.57
CA GLY A 117 3.00 -33.58 8.85
C GLY A 117 2.67 -33.12 7.43
N THR A 118 1.89 -33.90 6.67
CA THR A 118 1.47 -33.53 5.31
C THR A 118 0.52 -32.33 5.31
N LEU A 119 -0.43 -32.25 6.24
CA LEU A 119 -1.29 -31.07 6.40
C LEU A 119 -0.49 -29.81 6.75
N GLY A 120 0.54 -29.93 7.59
CA GLY A 120 1.45 -28.83 7.89
C GLY A 120 2.21 -28.35 6.66
N ILE A 121 2.73 -29.26 5.84
CA ILE A 121 3.44 -28.93 4.59
C ILE A 121 2.49 -28.29 3.58
N LEU A 122 1.29 -28.84 3.40
CA LEU A 122 0.29 -28.26 2.48
C LEU A 122 -0.19 -26.89 2.95
N GLY A 123 -0.39 -26.70 4.25
CA GLY A 123 -0.71 -25.40 4.83
C GLY A 123 0.40 -24.38 4.58
N TRP A 124 1.66 -24.78 4.76
CA TRP A 124 2.82 -23.93 4.48
C TRP A 124 2.95 -23.59 2.99
N LEU A 125 2.81 -24.56 2.08
CA LEU A 125 2.84 -24.30 0.64
C LEU A 125 1.66 -23.42 0.20
N GLY A 126 0.46 -23.67 0.73
CA GLY A 126 -0.71 -22.84 0.48
C GLY A 126 -0.51 -21.40 0.95
N TYR A 127 0.14 -21.21 2.10
CA TYR A 127 0.51 -19.90 2.62
C TYR A 127 1.51 -19.18 1.69
N GLN A 128 2.56 -19.86 1.22
CA GLN A 128 3.54 -19.29 0.28
C GLN A 128 2.89 -18.89 -1.05
N VAL A 129 1.98 -19.71 -1.58
CA VAL A 129 1.23 -19.39 -2.81
C VAL A 129 0.29 -18.20 -2.57
N ASN A 130 -0.35 -18.13 -1.41
CA ASN A 130 -1.24 -17.02 -1.07
C ASN A 130 -0.46 -15.69 -0.89
N GLU A 131 0.71 -15.71 -0.24
CA GLU A 131 1.59 -14.54 -0.19
C GLU A 131 2.04 -14.10 -1.59
N TRP A 132 2.28 -15.06 -2.49
CA TRP A 132 2.67 -14.77 -3.87
C TRP A 132 1.52 -14.15 -4.69
N LEU A 133 0.27 -14.52 -4.42
CA LEU A 133 -0.90 -14.01 -5.12
C LEU A 133 -1.45 -12.70 -4.53
N ARG A 134 -1.13 -12.38 -3.28
CA ARG A 134 -1.63 -11.16 -2.63
C ARG A 134 -0.95 -9.93 -3.26
N PRO A 135 -1.71 -8.93 -3.72
CA PRO A 135 -1.14 -7.64 -4.11
C PRO A 135 -0.45 -7.00 -2.90
N TYR A 136 0.82 -6.61 -3.07
CA TYR A 136 1.56 -5.86 -2.05
C TYR A 136 0.79 -4.59 -1.67
N THR A 137 0.72 -4.30 -0.38
CA THR A 137 0.22 -3.02 0.14
C THR A 137 1.17 -1.87 -0.24
N PRO A 138 0.71 -0.61 -0.23
CA PRO A 138 1.57 0.53 -0.55
C PRO A 138 2.83 0.59 0.30
N MET A 139 2.69 0.35 1.61
CA MET A 139 3.82 0.29 2.54
C MET A 139 4.81 -0.83 2.19
N GLU A 140 4.32 -2.04 1.90
CA GLU A 140 5.19 -3.17 1.50
C GLU A 140 5.94 -2.87 0.20
N VAL A 141 5.34 -2.19 -0.76
CA VAL A 141 6.02 -1.77 -2.00
C VAL A 141 7.18 -0.82 -1.69
N CYS A 142 7.00 0.12 -0.77
CA CYS A 142 8.07 1.01 -0.31
C CYS A 142 9.20 0.25 0.40
N GLN A 143 8.86 -0.68 1.30
CA GLN A 143 9.85 -1.53 1.97
C GLN A 143 10.62 -2.40 0.97
N LYS A 144 9.92 -3.00 0.00
CA LYS A 144 10.55 -3.82 -1.04
C LYS A 144 11.44 -3.01 -1.99
N LEU A 145 11.10 -1.75 -2.27
CA LEU A 145 11.99 -0.85 -3.00
C LEU A 145 13.26 -0.58 -2.19
N GLN A 146 13.14 -0.32 -0.88
CA GLN A 146 14.29 -0.10 0.00
C GLN A 146 15.17 -1.35 0.11
N GLU A 147 14.59 -2.54 0.17
CA GLU A 147 15.31 -3.83 0.21
C GLU A 147 15.96 -4.23 -1.13
N ALA A 148 15.60 -3.58 -2.23
CA ALA A 148 16.06 -3.95 -3.56
C ALA A 148 17.57 -3.72 -3.73
N LYS A 149 18.29 -4.75 -4.19
CA LYS A 149 19.75 -4.70 -4.33
C LYS A 149 20.20 -4.34 -5.73
N THR A 150 19.31 -4.50 -6.69
CA THR A 150 19.60 -4.26 -8.10
C THR A 150 18.59 -3.29 -8.69
N PRO A 151 18.98 -2.53 -9.73
CA PRO A 151 18.03 -1.66 -10.42
C PRO A 151 16.89 -2.46 -11.07
N ILE A 152 17.12 -3.71 -11.46
CA ILE A 152 16.09 -4.57 -12.05
C ILE A 152 15.01 -4.90 -11.01
N GLU A 153 15.41 -5.27 -9.79
CA GLU A 153 14.48 -5.49 -8.67
C GLU A 153 13.71 -4.21 -8.32
N ALA A 154 14.41 -3.08 -8.17
CA ALA A 154 13.79 -1.80 -7.83
C ALA A 154 12.75 -1.34 -8.88
N LYS A 155 13.02 -1.57 -10.16
CA LYS A 155 12.09 -1.28 -11.26
C LYS A 155 10.78 -2.07 -11.18
N ASN A 156 10.78 -3.24 -10.53
CA ASN A 156 9.55 -4.00 -10.31
C ASN A 156 8.59 -3.31 -9.33
N TYR A 157 9.02 -2.28 -8.60
CA TYR A 157 8.21 -1.56 -7.62
C TYR A 157 7.90 -0.12 -8.05
N THR A 158 8.38 0.32 -9.21
CA THR A 158 8.26 1.71 -9.67
C THR A 158 7.55 1.81 -11.03
N THR A 159 6.91 2.96 -11.28
CA THR A 159 6.32 3.26 -12.60
C THR A 159 7.42 3.57 -13.61
N PRO A 160 7.18 3.40 -14.93
CA PRO A 160 8.17 3.74 -15.97
C PRO A 160 8.73 5.15 -15.85
N ARG A 161 7.93 6.09 -15.33
CA ARG A 161 8.31 7.48 -15.10
C ARG A 161 9.45 7.63 -14.08
N MET A 162 9.44 6.78 -13.05
CA MET A 162 10.43 6.76 -11.95
C MET A 162 11.64 5.86 -12.26
N GLN A 163 11.52 4.92 -13.20
CA GLN A 163 12.59 3.96 -13.52
C GLN A 163 13.88 4.62 -13.99
N THR A 164 13.81 5.71 -14.77
CA THR A 164 15.01 6.42 -15.24
C THR A 164 15.80 7.00 -14.06
N TRP A 165 15.11 7.51 -13.05
CA TRP A 165 15.74 8.00 -11.83
C TRP A 165 16.36 6.85 -11.03
N ILE A 166 15.66 5.71 -10.91
CA ILE A 166 16.20 4.49 -10.27
C ILE A 166 17.50 4.04 -10.95
N GLU A 167 17.56 4.02 -12.28
CA GLU A 167 18.79 3.62 -12.98
C GLU A 167 19.99 4.51 -12.62
N GLN A 168 19.77 5.82 -12.48
CA GLN A 168 20.82 6.76 -12.11
C GLN A 168 21.23 6.61 -10.66
N LEU A 169 20.26 6.44 -9.76
CA LEU A 169 20.46 6.14 -8.36
C LEU A 169 21.45 4.96 -8.17
N TYR A 170 21.22 3.84 -8.86
CA TYR A 170 22.12 2.68 -8.77
C TYR A 170 23.47 2.87 -9.49
N LYS A 171 23.57 3.81 -10.43
CA LYS A 171 24.82 4.11 -11.15
C LYS A 171 25.81 4.90 -10.30
N GLU A 172 25.30 5.73 -9.42
CA GLU A 172 26.09 6.71 -8.67
C GLU A 172 26.56 6.21 -7.30
N GLN A 173 26.46 4.89 -7.02
CA GLN A 173 26.81 4.21 -5.75
C GLN A 173 27.69 5.05 -4.82
N THR A 174 27.04 5.77 -3.91
CA THR A 174 27.71 6.50 -2.85
C THR A 174 27.96 5.57 -1.68
N PRO A 175 29.15 5.61 -1.05
CA PRO A 175 29.39 4.88 0.19
C PRO A 175 28.34 5.27 1.24
N GLU A 176 27.68 4.28 1.83
CA GLU A 176 26.71 4.49 2.90
C GLU A 176 27.40 4.91 4.20
N ASP A 177 26.87 5.91 4.89
CA ASP A 177 27.27 6.20 6.27
C ASP A 177 26.46 5.27 7.20
N PRO A 178 27.11 4.49 8.07
CA PRO A 178 26.42 3.56 8.98
C PRO A 178 25.46 4.24 9.97
N ASN A 179 25.52 5.57 10.12
CA ASN A 179 24.63 6.35 10.98
C ASN A 179 23.44 6.93 10.21
N ASP A 180 23.29 6.63 8.93
CA ASP A 180 22.13 7.03 8.16
C ASP A 180 20.88 6.29 8.65
N GLN A 181 19.79 7.05 8.81
CA GLN A 181 18.53 6.54 9.31
C GLN A 181 17.46 6.80 8.29
N PHE A 182 16.56 5.84 8.10
CA PHE A 182 15.42 5.97 7.22
C PHE A 182 14.26 5.16 7.79
N GLU A 183 13.12 5.82 7.99
CA GLU A 183 11.90 5.22 8.52
C GLU A 183 10.69 5.61 7.67
N PHE A 184 9.82 4.63 7.41
CA PHE A 184 8.48 4.92 6.92
C PHE A 184 7.60 5.30 8.09
N THR A 185 6.75 6.30 7.89
CA THR A 185 5.89 6.84 8.95
C THR A 185 4.46 6.38 8.79
N ARG A 186 3.66 7.06 7.96
CA ARG A 186 2.22 6.82 7.84
C ARG A 186 1.82 6.62 6.38
N GLU A 187 0.97 5.63 6.14
CA GLU A 187 0.22 5.51 4.89
C GLU A 187 -1.05 6.38 4.95
N THR A 188 -1.29 7.17 3.90
CA THR A 188 -2.45 8.06 3.77
C THR A 188 -3.03 7.97 2.37
N ASP A 189 -4.33 8.25 2.23
CA ASP A 189 -4.98 8.36 0.94
C ASP A 189 -4.52 9.61 0.19
N GLY A 190 -4.25 9.44 -1.10
CA GLY A 190 -3.93 10.55 -2.00
C GLY A 190 -5.17 11.36 -2.39
N PRO A 191 -4.97 12.49 -3.08
CA PRO A 191 -6.06 13.37 -3.50
C PRO A 191 -6.98 12.76 -4.57
N GLN A 192 -6.56 11.69 -5.23
CA GLN A 192 -7.31 11.00 -6.29
C GLN A 192 -7.50 9.53 -5.92
N PRO A 193 -8.64 8.92 -6.32
CA PRO A 193 -8.84 7.48 -6.16
C PRO A 193 -7.70 6.68 -6.80
N GLY A 194 -7.23 5.65 -6.11
CA GLY A 194 -6.11 4.83 -6.59
C GLY A 194 -4.73 5.48 -6.40
N ILE A 195 -4.63 6.59 -5.67
CA ILE A 195 -3.36 7.15 -5.22
C ILE A 195 -3.22 6.96 -3.71
N LYS A 196 -2.05 6.51 -3.27
CA LYS A 196 -1.66 6.43 -1.86
C LYS A 196 -0.38 7.22 -1.64
N MET A 197 -0.20 7.74 -0.43
CA MET A 197 1.02 8.42 -0.01
C MET A 197 1.59 7.70 1.20
N VAL A 198 2.85 7.28 1.11
CA VAL A 198 3.58 6.66 2.22
C VAL A 198 4.63 7.66 2.68
N GLY A 199 4.41 8.25 3.85
CA GLY A 199 5.34 9.20 4.45
C GLY A 199 6.66 8.54 4.83
N PHE A 200 7.74 9.29 4.77
CA PHE A 200 9.05 8.85 5.24
C PHE A 200 9.76 9.98 6.00
N ARG A 201 10.70 9.58 6.86
CA ARG A 201 11.68 10.46 7.50
C ARG A 201 13.05 9.81 7.37
N GLY A 202 14.05 10.62 7.10
CA GLY A 202 15.42 10.14 6.96
C GLY A 202 16.43 11.13 7.51
N SER A 203 17.63 10.65 7.76
CA SER A 203 18.78 11.44 8.16
C SER A 203 20.00 10.91 7.43
N THR A 204 20.64 11.73 6.61
CA THR A 204 21.83 11.33 5.85
C THR A 204 22.98 12.33 6.00
N TRP A 205 24.22 11.85 5.91
CA TRP A 205 25.42 12.67 5.95
C TRP A 205 25.73 13.30 4.60
N PHE A 206 25.82 14.62 4.57
CA PHE A 206 26.19 15.38 3.38
C PHE A 206 27.66 15.77 3.46
N SER A 207 28.49 15.06 2.69
CA SER A 207 29.94 15.26 2.68
C SER A 207 30.36 16.67 2.24
N GLU A 208 29.58 17.27 1.34
CA GLU A 208 29.80 18.60 0.75
C GLU A 208 29.70 19.71 1.80
N VAL A 209 28.79 19.56 2.77
CA VAL A 209 28.57 20.53 3.85
C VAL A 209 29.13 20.05 5.19
N GLY A 210 29.63 18.82 5.26
CA GLY A 210 30.12 18.20 6.50
C GLY A 210 29.05 18.16 7.60
N GLN A 211 27.79 17.93 7.24
CA GLN A 211 26.66 17.93 8.16
C GLN A 211 25.67 16.82 7.84
N ARG A 212 25.07 16.27 8.89
CA ARG A 212 23.91 15.37 8.78
C ARG A 212 22.65 16.21 8.60
N LYS A 213 21.83 15.92 7.59
CA LYS A 213 20.53 16.58 7.43
C LYS A 213 19.38 15.60 7.60
N LYS A 214 18.36 16.02 8.36
CA LYS A 214 17.07 15.37 8.48
C LYS A 214 16.15 15.80 7.36
N MET A 215 15.40 14.85 6.83
CA MET A 215 14.54 15.04 5.69
C MET A 215 13.21 14.35 5.94
N GLU A 216 12.14 14.94 5.42
CA GLU A 216 10.81 14.34 5.44
C GLU A 216 10.09 14.55 4.12
N GLY A 217 9.23 13.60 3.81
CA GLY A 217 8.49 13.58 2.55
C GLY A 217 7.55 12.39 2.48
N TYR A 218 7.12 12.07 1.27
CA TYR A 218 6.30 10.90 0.99
C TYR A 218 6.61 10.30 -0.38
N PHE A 219 6.42 8.99 -0.51
CA PHE A 219 6.28 8.34 -1.81
C PHE A 219 4.85 8.48 -2.28
N ARG A 220 4.67 8.89 -3.54
CA ARG A 220 3.38 8.84 -4.23
C ARG A 220 3.28 7.50 -4.94
N LEU A 221 2.30 6.68 -4.55
CA LEU A 221 2.03 5.40 -5.18
C LEU A 221 0.74 5.45 -5.97
N ILE A 222 0.73 4.80 -7.13
CA ILE A 222 -0.46 4.66 -7.97
C ILE A 222 -0.85 3.19 -8.09
N LEU A 223 -2.15 2.92 -8.07
CA LEU A 223 -2.73 1.61 -8.28
C LEU A 223 -2.90 1.39 -9.79
N SER A 224 -2.08 0.51 -10.37
CA SER A 224 -2.16 0.12 -11.78
C SER A 224 -2.48 -1.39 -11.88
N SER A 225 -1.48 -2.23 -12.14
CA SER A 225 -1.58 -3.70 -12.00
C SER A 225 -1.25 -4.17 -10.57
N GLY A 226 -1.34 -3.27 -9.60
CA GLY A 226 -0.72 -3.34 -8.28
C GLY A 226 -0.17 -1.97 -7.89
N TRP A 227 0.20 -1.80 -6.63
CA TRP A 227 0.80 -0.55 -6.16
C TRP A 227 2.21 -0.38 -6.74
N LYS A 228 2.49 0.81 -7.27
CA LYS A 228 3.81 1.18 -7.81
C LYS A 228 4.15 2.59 -7.35
N ILE A 229 5.41 2.81 -7.01
CA ILE A 229 5.92 4.13 -6.67
C ILE A 229 6.08 4.94 -7.95
N ASP A 230 5.33 6.03 -8.03
CA ASP A 230 5.32 6.94 -9.17
C ASP A 230 6.23 8.14 -8.95
N ASP A 231 6.37 8.58 -7.70
CA ASP A 231 7.17 9.75 -7.36
C ASP A 231 7.67 9.69 -5.91
N MET A 232 8.72 10.44 -5.63
CA MET A 232 9.21 10.74 -4.29
C MET A 232 9.15 12.25 -4.12
N VAL A 233 8.44 12.71 -3.08
CA VAL A 233 8.20 14.13 -2.87
C VAL A 233 8.74 14.53 -1.51
N PHE A 234 9.62 15.52 -1.47
CA PHE A 234 10.14 16.09 -0.23
C PHE A 234 9.28 17.26 0.22
N THR A 235 8.98 17.29 1.51
CA THR A 235 8.14 18.33 2.13
C THR A 235 8.87 19.15 3.18
N GLY A 236 9.98 18.64 3.73
CA GLY A 236 10.74 19.34 4.75
C GLY A 236 12.20 18.90 4.87
N VAL A 237 13.03 19.81 5.37
CA VAL A 237 14.46 19.60 5.67
C VAL A 237 14.79 20.27 7.01
N GLU A 238 15.54 19.59 7.88
CA GLU A 238 15.88 20.08 9.23
C GLU A 238 14.65 20.45 10.08
N GLY A 239 13.52 19.76 9.85
CA GLY A 239 12.25 20.08 10.52
C GLY A 239 11.60 21.39 10.05
N MET A 240 12.15 22.04 9.02
CA MET A 240 11.51 23.18 8.36
C MET A 240 10.77 22.69 7.11
N ALA A 241 9.50 23.05 7.00
CA ALA A 241 8.71 22.79 5.82
C ALA A 241 9.26 23.58 4.62
N LEU A 242 9.32 22.94 3.46
CA LEU A 242 9.66 23.60 2.19
C LEU A 242 8.49 24.49 1.77
N GLU A 243 8.79 25.64 1.16
CA GLU A 243 7.76 26.56 0.62
C GLU A 243 6.84 25.82 -0.37
N LYS A 244 7.44 24.91 -1.16
CA LYS A 244 6.74 24.03 -2.09
C LYS A 244 7.31 22.63 -2.00
N PRO A 245 6.47 21.58 -1.98
CA PRO A 245 6.95 20.21 -2.09
C PRO A 245 7.77 20.02 -3.38
N VAL A 246 8.85 19.25 -3.29
CA VAL A 246 9.76 19.01 -4.42
C VAL A 246 9.60 17.57 -4.90
N SER A 247 9.09 17.41 -6.12
CA SER A 247 8.98 16.13 -6.83
C SER A 247 10.31 15.78 -7.50
N ILE A 248 10.76 14.54 -7.30
CA ILE A 248 12.06 14.08 -7.83
C ILE A 248 11.93 13.78 -9.30
N VAL A 249 10.81 13.22 -9.70
CA VAL A 249 10.58 12.92 -11.11
C VAL A 249 10.42 14.21 -11.92
N GLU A 250 9.73 15.22 -11.41
CA GLU A 250 9.62 16.52 -12.10
C GLU A 250 10.98 17.22 -12.20
N LEU A 251 11.76 17.21 -11.11
CA LEU A 251 13.10 17.78 -11.09
C LEU A 251 13.97 17.10 -12.16
N PHE A 252 13.99 15.77 -12.17
CA PHE A 252 14.77 15.00 -13.11
C PHE A 252 14.35 15.21 -14.57
N GLN A 253 13.04 15.23 -14.85
CA GLN A 253 12.51 15.54 -16.18
C GLN A 253 12.86 16.96 -16.63
N SER A 254 12.85 17.92 -15.71
CA SER A 254 13.20 19.31 -16.01
C SER A 254 14.68 19.45 -16.39
N GLU A 255 15.57 18.71 -15.73
CA GLU A 255 17.01 18.71 -16.03
C GLU A 255 17.30 18.03 -17.38
N ALA A 256 16.64 16.89 -17.66
CA ALA A 256 16.74 16.23 -18.95
C ALA A 256 16.30 17.16 -20.10
N ALA A 257 15.20 17.90 -19.92
CA ALA A 257 14.72 18.88 -20.89
C ALA A 257 15.70 20.05 -21.08
N ARG A 258 16.28 20.58 -19.99
CA ARG A 258 17.30 21.64 -20.05
C ARG A 258 18.56 21.18 -20.79
N ASN A 259 19.02 19.95 -20.53
CA ASN A 259 20.19 19.36 -21.19
C ASN A 259 19.94 19.10 -22.68
N ALA A 260 18.73 18.71 -23.07
CA ALA A 260 18.35 18.58 -24.47
C ALA A 260 18.35 19.96 -25.17
N ALA A 261 17.80 20.99 -24.52
CA ALA A 261 17.76 22.35 -25.07
C ALA A 261 19.15 22.98 -25.20
N SER A 262 20.05 22.76 -24.23
CA SER A 262 21.43 23.27 -24.29
C SER A 262 22.22 22.62 -25.42
N LYS A 263 22.06 21.30 -25.64
CA LYS A 263 22.68 20.57 -26.74
C LYS A 263 22.19 21.10 -28.10
N PHE A 264 20.90 21.35 -28.25
CA PHE A 264 20.34 21.92 -29.48
C PHE A 264 20.91 23.32 -29.79
N LYS A 265 21.07 24.17 -28.76
CA LYS A 265 21.64 25.51 -28.91
C LYS A 265 23.13 25.46 -29.28
N SER A 266 23.89 24.52 -28.71
CA SER A 266 25.31 24.33 -29.04
C SER A 266 25.55 23.85 -30.48
N THR A 267 24.62 23.10 -31.06
CA THR A 267 24.75 22.61 -32.46
C THR A 267 24.36 23.67 -33.49
N ASN A 268 23.50 24.64 -33.13
CA ASN A 268 22.99 25.64 -34.07
C ASN A 268 23.52 27.07 -33.87
N GLN A 269 24.36 27.33 -32.86
CA GLN A 269 24.99 28.64 -32.71
C GLN A 269 26.29 28.73 -33.50
N GLY A 270 26.15 29.03 -34.79
CA GLY A 270 27.09 29.94 -35.44
C GLY A 270 27.07 31.29 -34.71
N THR A 271 28.23 31.69 -34.21
CA THR A 271 28.67 33.00 -33.71
C THR A 271 27.60 34.09 -33.57
N LEU A 272 26.85 34.12 -32.46
CA LEU A 272 26.10 35.32 -32.04
C LEU A 272 26.27 35.58 -30.53
N PRO A 273 26.47 36.84 -30.12
CA PRO A 273 26.85 37.21 -28.75
C PRO A 273 25.73 36.97 -27.73
N PRO A 274 26.07 36.73 -26.45
CA PRO A 274 25.12 36.33 -25.42
C PRO A 274 24.22 37.48 -24.96
N ALA A 275 22.90 37.25 -25.00
CA ALA A 275 21.90 38.13 -24.40
C ALA A 275 21.71 37.84 -22.89
N PRO A 276 21.37 38.85 -22.07
CA PRO A 276 21.26 38.72 -20.62
C PRO A 276 20.01 37.89 -20.22
N ARG A 277 20.22 36.86 -19.38
CA ARG A 277 19.16 36.01 -18.81
C ARG A 277 18.60 36.65 -17.52
N ARG A 278 17.29 36.88 -17.45
CA ARG A 278 16.54 37.25 -16.23
C ARG A 278 15.34 36.30 -16.06
N GLY A 279 15.12 35.78 -14.84
CA GLY A 279 13.75 35.52 -14.37
C GLY A 279 13.49 34.30 -13.46
N LEU A 280 14.03 33.11 -13.77
CA LEU A 280 13.53 31.87 -13.13
C LEU A 280 14.60 30.94 -12.54
N ALA A 281 15.87 31.28 -12.69
CA ALA A 281 16.99 30.51 -12.13
C ALA A 281 17.13 30.69 -10.60
N GLY A 282 16.70 31.83 -10.03
CA GLY A 282 17.01 32.19 -8.65
C GLY A 282 16.40 31.30 -7.56
N ALA A 283 15.17 30.80 -7.76
CA ALA A 283 14.55 29.87 -6.80
C ALA A 283 15.23 28.48 -6.86
N TYR A 284 15.69 28.07 -8.04
CA TYR A 284 16.38 26.79 -8.24
C TYR A 284 17.84 26.86 -7.75
N ASP A 285 18.54 27.97 -7.98
CA ASP A 285 19.92 28.19 -7.52
C ASP A 285 19.99 28.37 -6.00
N SER A 286 18.97 28.96 -5.36
CA SER A 286 18.91 29.04 -3.88
C SER A 286 18.73 27.66 -3.24
N ILE A 287 17.98 26.77 -3.89
CA ILE A 287 17.79 25.39 -3.45
C ILE A 287 19.02 24.54 -3.80
N GLN A 288 19.65 24.74 -4.97
CA GLN A 288 20.90 24.05 -5.35
C GLN A 288 22.09 24.45 -4.46
N ASN A 289 22.26 25.74 -4.16
CA ASN A 289 23.37 26.22 -3.34
C ASN A 289 23.22 25.90 -1.84
N GLN A 290 22.00 25.72 -1.33
CA GLN A 290 21.82 25.32 0.08
C GLN A 290 22.01 23.83 0.34
N LEU A 291 21.92 22.98 -0.69
CA LEU A 291 21.77 21.52 -0.50
C LEU A 291 22.69 20.67 -1.39
N GLY A 292 23.44 21.23 -2.35
CA GLY A 292 24.48 20.48 -3.08
C GLY A 292 23.95 19.28 -3.89
N TRP A 293 22.85 19.46 -4.62
CA TRP A 293 21.97 18.37 -5.07
C TRP A 293 22.54 17.35 -6.08
N GLY A 294 23.68 17.62 -6.72
CA GLY A 294 24.19 16.77 -7.81
C GLY A 294 24.52 15.32 -7.43
N ARG A 295 24.68 15.03 -6.13
CA ARG A 295 24.93 13.68 -5.57
C ARG A 295 23.92 13.28 -4.48
N PHE A 296 23.00 14.18 -4.18
CA PHE A 296 22.14 14.20 -2.99
C PHE A 296 21.05 13.13 -3.00
N PHE A 297 20.51 12.82 -4.17
CA PHE A 297 19.40 11.87 -4.29
C PHE A 297 19.82 10.41 -4.21
N VAL A 298 21.11 10.16 -4.38
CA VAL A 298 21.65 8.80 -4.40
C VAL A 298 21.73 8.20 -3.01
N LEU A 299 22.02 9.06 -2.03
CA LEU A 299 22.31 8.69 -0.65
C LEU A 299 21.07 8.19 0.11
N LEU A 300 19.88 8.73 -0.16
CA LEU A 300 18.73 8.57 0.74
C LEU A 300 17.98 7.23 0.62
N LEU A 301 18.11 6.50 -0.49
CA LEU A 301 17.51 5.17 -0.67
C LEU A 301 18.52 4.02 -0.57
N VAL A 302 19.79 4.26 -0.91
CA VAL A 302 20.85 3.24 -0.81
C VAL A 302 21.13 2.93 0.67
N ALA A 303 21.22 3.96 1.52
CA ALA A 303 21.48 3.82 2.96
C ALA A 303 20.47 2.95 3.73
N GLY A 304 19.27 2.72 3.20
CA GLY A 304 18.25 1.88 3.83
C GLY A 304 18.32 0.39 3.47
N GLY A 305 19.00 0.02 2.38
CA GLY A 305 18.86 -1.29 1.74
C GLY A 305 19.99 -2.30 2.00
N ILE A 306 21.18 -1.85 2.40
CA ILE A 306 22.37 -2.71 2.47
C ILE A 306 22.83 -3.00 3.91
N LEU A 307 22.26 -2.33 4.94
CA LEU A 307 22.54 -2.61 6.35
C LEU A 307 22.27 -4.08 6.77
N GLY A 308 21.40 -4.80 6.05
CA GLY A 308 21.16 -6.24 6.27
C GLY A 308 22.28 -7.17 5.80
N LEU A 309 23.29 -6.68 5.06
CA LEU A 309 24.35 -7.51 4.46
C LEU A 309 25.62 -7.57 5.31
N TRP A 310 25.90 -6.59 6.17
CA TRP A 310 27.15 -6.58 6.92
C TRP A 310 27.09 -7.40 8.24
N GLU A 311 25.90 -7.63 8.79
CA GLU A 311 25.72 -8.50 9.97
C GLU A 311 25.57 -9.99 9.61
N LYS A 312 25.09 -10.32 8.41
CA LYS A 312 24.90 -11.71 7.94
C LYS A 312 26.15 -12.35 7.32
N ILE A 313 27.21 -11.58 7.09
CA ILE A 313 28.51 -12.09 6.61
C ILE A 313 29.51 -12.29 7.77
N LYS A 314 29.14 -11.90 9.00
CA LYS A 314 29.95 -12.08 10.22
C LYS A 314 29.44 -13.17 11.17
N LYS A 315 28.37 -13.88 10.80
CA LYS A 315 27.90 -15.10 11.47
C LYS A 315 27.94 -16.26 10.50
#